data_AF-A0A811R9F8-F1
#
_entry.id   AF-A0A811R9F8-F1
#
_cell.length_a   1.000
_cell.length_b   1.000
_cell.length_c   1.000
_cell.angle_alpha   90.00
_cell.angle_beta   90.00
_cell.angle_gamma   90.00
#
_symmetry.space_group_name_H-M   'P 1'
#
loop_
_entity.id
_entity.type
_entity.pdbx_description
1 polymer ?
#
loop_
_entity_poly.entity_id
_entity_poly.type
_entity_poly.pdbx_seq_one_letter_code
_entity_poly.pdbx_strand_id
1 'polypeptide(L)'
;MPSHLPVQRNHNLKAGTYELFADLSGYPDNIRRDTRGGYWVALGKHIVGVRLDAKGVERQEIIAADKSVTLSDVAEKDGNLWLGSVELDYITFVDQTLLD
;
A
#
# COMPACT_ATOMS: atom_id res chain seq x y z
N MET A 1 9.56 6.33 17.51
CA MET A 1 8.10 6.57 17.60
C MET A 1 7.72 7.45 16.42
N PRO A 2 7.03 6.96 15.37
CA PRO A 2 6.49 7.87 14.36
C PRO A 2 5.31 8.63 14.98
N SER A 3 5.42 9.96 14.97
CA SER A 3 4.39 10.87 15.45
C SER A 3 3.16 10.81 14.53
N HIS A 4 2.05 10.28 15.03
CA HIS A 4 0.77 10.22 14.34
C HIS A 4 0.10 11.60 14.29
N LEU A 5 0.72 12.57 13.61
CA LEU A 5 0.05 13.85 13.40
C LEU A 5 -1.11 13.66 12.43
N PRO A 6 -2.33 14.12 12.76
CA PRO A 6 -3.46 14.03 11.86
C PRO A 6 -3.21 14.93 10.64
N VAL A 7 -3.33 14.36 9.45
CA VAL A 7 -3.28 15.09 8.18
C VAL A 7 -4.50 16.00 8.08
N GLN A 8 -4.29 17.31 8.15
CA GLN A 8 -5.30 18.31 7.82
C GLN A 8 -5.37 18.45 6.30
N ARG A 9 -6.54 18.17 5.70
CA ARG A 9 -6.79 18.40 4.27
C ARG A 9 -6.94 19.91 4.05
N ASN A 10 -6.02 20.52 3.30
CA ASN A 10 -6.26 21.86 2.78
C ASN A 10 -6.92 21.74 1.40
N HIS A 11 -8.14 22.24 1.27
CA HIS A 11 -8.93 22.14 0.04
C HIS A 11 -8.45 23.06 -1.11
N ASN A 12 -7.23 23.60 -1.03
CA ASN A 12 -6.66 24.58 -1.98
C ASN A 12 -5.31 24.12 -2.55
N LEU A 13 -5.23 22.87 -3.03
CA LEU A 13 -4.07 22.42 -3.79
C LEU A 13 -3.91 23.27 -5.06
N LYS A 14 -2.76 23.93 -5.21
CA LYS A 14 -2.36 24.61 -6.44
C LYS A 14 -1.46 23.68 -7.25
N ALA A 15 -1.37 23.90 -8.55
CA ALA A 15 -0.41 23.18 -9.38
C ALA A 15 1.02 23.32 -8.79
N GLY A 16 1.73 22.20 -8.65
CA GLY A 16 3.07 22.16 -8.06
C GLY A 16 3.13 22.08 -6.53
N THR A 17 1.99 22.03 -5.84
CA THR A 17 1.93 21.78 -4.38
C THR A 17 1.49 20.33 -4.09
N TYR A 18 1.98 19.77 -2.99
CA TYR A 18 1.62 18.45 -2.51
C TYR A 18 1.33 18.49 -1.01
N GLU A 19 0.48 17.58 -0.54
CA GLU A 19 0.17 17.39 0.88
C GLU A 19 0.56 15.98 1.29
N LEU A 20 1.06 15.82 2.52
CA LEU A 20 1.31 14.51 3.11
C LEU A 20 -0.03 13.79 3.29
N PHE A 21 -0.21 12.63 2.63
CA PHE A 21 -1.42 11.82 2.79
C PHE A 21 -1.27 10.75 3.88
N ALA A 22 -0.11 10.09 3.93
CA ALA A 22 0.23 9.07 4.92
C ALA A 22 1.73 9.07 5.17
N ASP A 23 2.14 8.83 6.42
CA ASP A 23 3.52 8.61 6.83
C ASP A 23 3.73 7.10 7.00
N LEU A 24 4.60 6.49 6.19
CA LEU A 24 4.75 5.03 6.06
C LEU A 24 6.13 4.57 6.54
N SER A 25 6.20 3.35 7.06
CA SER A 25 7.44 2.75 7.57
C SER A 25 8.46 2.38 6.48
N GLY A 26 8.05 2.39 5.21
CA GLY A 26 8.87 2.07 4.05
C GLY A 26 8.70 3.06 2.90
N TYR A 27 9.45 2.85 1.81
CA TYR A 27 9.37 3.70 0.63
C TYR A 27 8.19 3.27 -0.24
N PRO A 28 7.16 4.11 -0.40
CA PRO A 28 6.02 3.79 -1.25
C PRO A 28 6.46 3.68 -2.72
N ASP A 29 5.96 2.65 -3.38
CA ASP A 29 6.06 2.44 -4.82
C ASP A 29 4.67 2.68 -5.45
N ASN A 30 4.04 1.67 -6.05
CA ASN A 30 2.71 1.84 -6.65
C ASN A 30 1.58 1.98 -5.62
N ILE A 31 0.60 2.84 -5.94
CA ILE A 31 -0.61 3.09 -5.18
C ILE A 31 -1.83 2.66 -6.01
N ARG A 32 -2.67 1.78 -5.46
CA ARG A 32 -3.90 1.28 -6.09
C ARG A 32 -5.11 1.52 -5.19
N ARG A 33 -6.28 1.78 -5.76
CA ARG A 33 -7.52 1.85 -4.96
C ARG A 33 -7.95 0.46 -4.52
N ASP A 34 -8.43 0.35 -3.29
CA ASP A 34 -9.10 -0.86 -2.81
C ASP A 34 -10.61 -0.82 -3.11
N THR A 35 -11.30 -1.92 -2.87
CA THR A 35 -12.76 -2.06 -3.06
C THR A 35 -13.60 -1.40 -1.96
N ARG A 36 -12.95 -0.90 -0.89
CA ARG A 36 -13.53 -0.35 0.34
C ARG A 36 -13.36 1.18 0.44
N GLY A 37 -12.92 1.84 -0.63
CA GLY A 37 -12.71 3.29 -0.70
C GLY A 37 -11.38 3.79 -0.12
N GLY A 38 -10.48 2.88 0.24
CA GLY A 38 -9.10 3.11 0.62
C GLY A 38 -8.10 2.80 -0.50
N TYR A 39 -6.87 2.51 -0.10
CA TYR A 39 -5.74 2.30 -1.01
C TYR A 39 -4.85 1.15 -0.54
N TRP A 40 -4.31 0.41 -1.50
CA TRP A 40 -3.14 -0.42 -1.30
C TRP A 40 -1.89 0.33 -1.78
N VAL A 41 -0.81 0.21 -1.02
CA VAL A 41 0.49 0.78 -1.34
C VAL A 41 1.54 -0.31 -1.22
N ALA A 42 2.30 -0.55 -2.30
CA ALA A 42 3.48 -1.41 -2.26
C ALA A 42 4.67 -0.66 -1.63
N LEU A 43 5.49 -1.34 -0.81
CA LEU A 43 6.67 -0.75 -0.19
C LEU A 43 7.96 -1.42 -0.71
N GLY A 44 8.84 -0.66 -1.38
CA GLY A 44 9.97 -1.19 -2.17
C GLY A 44 11.17 -1.76 -1.39
N LYS A 45 11.06 -2.06 -0.09
CA LYS A 45 12.18 -2.65 0.68
C LYS A 45 12.02 -4.14 0.98
N HIS A 46 10.81 -4.67 0.89
CA HIS A 46 10.43 -6.07 1.13
C HIS A 46 9.09 -6.31 0.41
N ILE A 47 8.60 -7.54 0.30
CA ILE A 47 7.18 -7.71 -0.03
C ILE A 47 6.35 -7.27 1.18
N VAL A 48 6.09 -5.97 1.24
CA VAL A 48 5.19 -5.35 2.21
C VAL A 48 4.15 -4.54 1.45
N GLY A 49 2.91 -5.00 1.52
CA GLY A 49 1.75 -4.23 1.08
C GLY A 49 1.06 -3.63 2.30
N VAL A 50 0.83 -2.32 2.31
CA VAL A 50 0.04 -1.66 3.35
C VAL A 50 -1.29 -1.22 2.78
N ARG A 51 -2.35 -1.45 3.55
CA ARG A 51 -3.69 -0.95 3.25
C ARG A 51 -3.95 0.29 4.06
N LEU A 52 -4.26 1.38 3.37
CA LEU A 52 -4.74 2.62 3.94
C LEU A 52 -6.25 2.74 3.77
N ASP A 53 -6.93 3.32 4.74
CA ASP A 53 -8.32 3.74 4.55
C ASP A 53 -8.44 5.05 3.75
N ALA A 54 -9.68 5.51 3.55
CA ALA A 54 -9.98 6.75 2.84
C ALA A 54 -9.38 8.03 3.48
N LYS A 55 -8.85 7.93 4.71
CA LYS A 55 -8.21 9.03 5.44
C LYS A 55 -6.69 8.88 5.50
N GLY A 56 -6.12 7.84 4.88
CA GLY A 56 -4.68 7.58 4.91
C GLY A 56 -4.20 6.86 6.16
N VAL A 57 -5.12 6.33 6.98
CA VAL A 57 -4.75 5.57 8.18
C VAL A 57 -4.46 4.12 7.79
N GLU A 58 -3.31 3.60 8.21
CA GLU A 58 -2.95 2.20 8.02
C GLU A 58 -3.93 1.27 8.76
N ARG A 59 -4.42 0.26 8.04
CA ARG A 59 -5.40 -0.71 8.52
C ARG A 59 -4.91 -2.14 8.48
N GLN A 60 -3.98 -2.44 7.57
CA GLN A 60 -3.46 -3.79 7.36
C GLN A 60 -2.05 -3.68 6.79
N GLU A 61 -1.17 -4.58 7.24
CA GLU A 61 0.15 -4.83 6.68
C GLU A 61 0.21 -6.30 6.26
N ILE A 62 0.71 -6.56 5.06
CA ILE A 62 0.94 -7.92 4.55
C ILE A 62 2.41 -8.06 4.27
N ILE A 63 3.04 -9.07 4.84
CA ILE A 63 4.46 -9.38 4.67
C ILE A 63 4.54 -10.70 3.89
N ALA A 64 5.30 -10.78 2.79
CA ALA A 64 5.53 -12.10 2.20
C ALA A 64 6.37 -12.99 3.12
N ALA A 65 6.18 -14.29 2.95
CA ALA A 65 6.97 -15.31 3.62
C ALA A 65 8.48 -15.15 3.36
N ASP A 66 8.85 -14.72 2.14
CA ASP A 66 10.23 -14.42 1.79
C ASP A 66 10.48 -12.91 1.77
N LYS A 67 11.23 -12.43 2.77
CA LYS A 67 11.59 -11.02 2.94
C LYS A 67 12.71 -10.57 2.00
N SER A 68 13.31 -11.48 1.23
CA SER A 68 14.40 -11.16 0.29
C SER A 68 13.92 -10.60 -1.04
N VAL A 69 12.63 -10.71 -1.34
CA VAL A 69 12.01 -10.23 -2.58
C VAL A 69 11.34 -8.87 -2.35
N THR A 70 11.36 -8.00 -3.36
CA THR A 70 10.65 -6.71 -3.36
C THR A 70 9.24 -6.81 -3.96
N LEU A 71 8.27 -6.10 -3.37
CA LEU A 71 6.94 -5.89 -3.95
C LEU A 71 6.87 -4.52 -4.59
N SER A 72 6.49 -4.50 -5.86
CA SER A 72 6.37 -3.26 -6.65
C SER A 72 4.91 -2.87 -6.87
N ASP A 73 3.97 -3.81 -6.86
CA ASP A 73 2.55 -3.51 -7.07
C ASP A 73 1.65 -4.47 -6.29
N VAL A 74 0.50 -3.95 -5.84
CA VAL A 74 -0.53 -4.72 -5.16
C VAL A 74 -1.91 -4.23 -5.59
N ALA A 75 -2.75 -5.15 -6.07
CA ALA A 75 -4.10 -4.83 -6.52
C ALA A 75 -5.15 -5.81 -5.98
N GLU A 76 -6.27 -5.27 -5.48
CA GLU A 76 -7.47 -6.06 -5.20
C GLU A 76 -8.21 -6.38 -6.49
N LYS A 77 -8.43 -7.65 -6.78
CA LYS A 77 -9.28 -8.09 -7.89
C LYS A 77 -9.80 -9.51 -7.65
N ASP A 78 -11.10 -9.70 -7.87
CA ASP A 78 -11.79 -10.99 -7.79
C ASP A 78 -11.59 -11.71 -6.44
N GLY A 79 -11.64 -10.96 -5.33
CA GLY A 79 -11.42 -11.50 -3.98
C GLY A 79 -9.96 -11.84 -3.64
N ASN A 80 -9.01 -11.50 -4.53
CA ASN A 80 -7.60 -11.77 -4.34
C ASN A 80 -6.78 -10.48 -4.28
N LEU A 81 -5.64 -10.55 -3.61
CA LEU A 81 -4.56 -9.58 -3.72
C LEU A 81 -3.53 -10.10 -4.72
N TRP A 82 -3.41 -9.38 -5.83
CA TRP A 82 -2.45 -9.66 -6.89
C TRP A 82 -1.16 -8.90 -6.60
N LEU A 83 -0.03 -9.60 -6.62
CA LEU A 83 1.26 -9.10 -6.19
C LEU A 83 2.24 -9.12 -7.38
N GLY A 84 2.72 -7.94 -7.75
CA GLY A 84 3.72 -7.74 -8.80
C GLY A 84 5.10 -7.45 -8.22
N SER A 85 6.14 -8.03 -8.81
CA SER A 85 7.54 -7.79 -8.45
C SER A 85 8.36 -7.51 -9.71
N VAL A 86 9.40 -6.68 -9.58
CA VAL A 86 10.43 -6.48 -10.62
C VAL A 86 11.55 -7.51 -10.55
N GLU A 87 11.58 -8.36 -9.52
CA GLU A 87 12.62 -9.37 -9.28
C GLU A 87 12.18 -10.80 -9.61
N LEU A 88 10.87 -11.05 -9.68
CA LEU A 88 10.30 -12.35 -10.02
C LEU A 88 9.87 -12.41 -11.49
N ASP A 89 10.02 -13.57 -12.11
CA ASP A 89 9.55 -13.86 -13.47
C ASP A 89 8.12 -14.44 -13.51
N TYR A 90 7.42 -14.41 -12.37
CA TYR A 90 6.04 -14.84 -12.21
C TYR A 90 5.23 -13.87 -11.34
N ILE A 91 3.91 -13.93 -11.49
CA ILE A 91 2.95 -13.17 -10.66
C ILE A 91 2.47 -14.07 -9.53
N THR A 92 2.31 -13.51 -8.33
CA THR A 92 1.68 -14.21 -7.20
C THR A 92 0.36 -13.55 -6.83
N PHE A 93 -0.52 -14.33 -6.22
CA PHE A 93 -1.74 -13.79 -5.62
C PHE A 93 -2.02 -14.50 -4.30
N VAL A 94 -2.73 -13.83 -3.42
CA VAL A 94 -3.22 -14.38 -2.16
C VAL A 94 -4.72 -14.16 -2.09
N ASP A 95 -5.45 -15.21 -1.74
CA ASP A 95 -6.88 -15.09 -1.45
C ASP A 95 -7.05 -14.18 -0.23
N GLN A 96 -7.81 -13.10 -0.42
CA GLN A 96 -7.96 -12.07 0.60
C GLN A 96 -8.64 -12.60 1.86
N THR A 97 -9.47 -13.63 1.73
CA THR A 97 -10.15 -14.29 2.86
C THR A 97 -9.20 -15.07 3.77
N LEU A 98 -7.96 -15.31 3.33
CA LEU A 98 -6.93 -15.99 4.11
C LEU A 98 -6.07 -15.01 4.94
N LEU A 99 -6.36 -13.72 4.88
CA LEU A 99 -5.60 -12.65 5.55
C LEU A 99 -6.32 -12.06 6.78
N ASP A 100 -7.44 -12.66 7.18
CA ASP A 100 -8.25 -12.32 8.35
C ASP A 100 -7.93 -13.21 9.57
#